data_AF-A0AB74CEC9-F1
#
_entry.id   AF-A0AB74CEC9-F1
#
_cell.length_a   1.000
_cell.length_b   1.000
_cell.length_c   1.000
_cell.angle_alpha   90.00
_cell.angle_beta   90.00
_cell.angle_gamma   90.00
#
_symmetry.space_group_name_H-M   'P 1'
#
loop_
_entity.id
_entity.type
_entity.pdbx_description
1 polymer ?
#
loop_
_entity_poly.entity_id
_entity_poly.type
_entity_poly.pdbx_seq_one_letter_code
_entity_poly.pdbx_strand_id
1 'polypeptide(L)'
;MALLSKEMQIEASENTQSTTDMLKLLWNLAPHVEVVPEMFINVADRHYLESTELEFMFARVKDAKRCQEFLNAVMLTMSLDKRSGYIAILDLMLESNFEIKVTNKLVMILQTFLEHKVDIKLSQEMVNKALQLQDYDALKVLIKYRSPQELNLQDAVAAIDNSPPY
;
A
#
# COMPACT_ATOMS: atom_id res chain seq x y z
N MET A 1 -23.87 -6.76 -27.64
CA MET A 1 -23.20 -6.99 -26.34
C MET A 1 -22.56 -5.66 -25.98
N ALA A 2 -23.03 -4.96 -24.94
CA ALA A 2 -22.38 -3.73 -24.50
C ALA A 2 -21.04 -4.11 -23.87
N LEU A 3 -19.93 -3.66 -24.45
CA LEU A 3 -18.62 -3.84 -23.85
C LEU A 3 -18.58 -2.91 -22.64
N LEU A 4 -18.52 -3.46 -21.42
CA LEU A 4 -18.30 -2.66 -20.23
C LEU A 4 -16.93 -1.98 -20.37
N SER A 5 -16.92 -0.65 -20.39
CA SER A 5 -15.68 0.11 -20.55
C SER A 5 -14.95 0.29 -19.22
N LYS A 6 -13.69 0.72 -19.30
CA LYS A 6 -12.89 1.08 -18.14
C LYS A 6 -13.56 2.21 -17.34
N GLU A 7 -14.08 3.21 -18.02
CA GLU A 7 -14.75 4.38 -17.43
C GLU A 7 -15.98 3.96 -16.63
N MET A 8 -16.79 3.05 -17.17
CA MET A 8 -17.96 2.52 -16.46
C MET A 8 -17.56 1.79 -15.16
N GLN A 9 -16.42 1.10 -15.16
CA GLN A 9 -15.92 0.43 -13.95
C GLN A 9 -15.35 1.43 -12.92
N ILE A 10 -14.72 2.52 -13.37
CA ILE A 10 -14.27 3.60 -12.48
C ILE A 10 -15.47 4.24 -11.80
N GLU A 11 -16.49 4.64 -12.58
CA GLU A 11 -17.70 5.27 -12.05
C GLU A 11 -18.45 4.36 -11.08
N ALA A 12 -18.55 3.07 -11.41
CA ALA A 12 -19.14 2.08 -10.49
C ALA A 12 -18.35 1.98 -9.18
N SER A 13 -17.01 1.97 -9.24
CA SER A 13 -16.13 1.87 -8.06
C SER A 13 -16.26 3.08 -7.13
N GLU A 14 -16.54 4.28 -7.67
CA GLU A 14 -16.77 5.51 -6.90
C GLU A 14 -18.15 5.54 -6.25
N ASN A 15 -19.13 4.87 -6.84
CA ASN A 15 -20.51 4.89 -6.36
C ASN A 15 -20.67 4.12 -5.05
N THR A 16 -20.69 4.84 -3.93
CA THR A 16 -20.84 4.32 -2.56
C THR A 16 -22.17 3.60 -2.31
N GLN A 17 -23.18 3.79 -3.16
CA GLN A 17 -24.45 3.05 -3.11
C GLN A 17 -24.41 1.73 -3.87
N SER A 18 -23.38 1.50 -4.70
CA SER A 18 -23.18 0.21 -5.37
C SER A 18 -22.75 -0.83 -4.36
N THR A 19 -23.53 -1.91 -4.25
CA THR A 19 -23.17 -3.03 -3.37
C THR A 19 -21.90 -3.71 -3.85
N THR A 20 -21.19 -4.33 -2.92
CA THR A 20 -20.04 -5.20 -3.17
C THR A 20 -20.32 -6.22 -4.28
N ASP A 21 -21.47 -6.89 -4.23
CA ASP A 21 -21.83 -7.92 -5.21
C ASP A 21 -22.02 -7.35 -6.62
N MET A 22 -22.57 -6.13 -6.72
CA MET A 22 -22.74 -5.44 -8.00
C MET A 22 -21.38 -5.09 -8.61
N LEU A 23 -20.43 -4.62 -7.80
CA LEU A 23 -19.07 -4.37 -8.27
C LEU A 23 -18.38 -5.65 -8.75
N LYS A 24 -18.43 -6.71 -7.94
CA LYS A 24 -17.87 -8.02 -8.30
C LYS A 24 -18.48 -8.53 -9.61
N LEU A 25 -19.80 -8.39 -9.80
CA LEU A 25 -20.50 -8.75 -11.03
C LEU A 25 -19.99 -7.94 -12.24
N LEU A 26 -19.93 -6.61 -12.15
CA LEU A 26 -19.47 -5.74 -13.23
C LEU A 26 -18.04 -6.08 -13.65
N TRP A 27 -17.15 -6.32 -12.69
CA TRP A 27 -15.77 -6.70 -12.95
C TRP A 27 -15.61 -8.12 -13.48
N ASN A 28 -16.51 -9.04 -13.15
CA ASN A 28 -16.53 -10.38 -13.74
C ASN A 28 -17.06 -10.38 -15.18
N LEU A 29 -17.96 -9.45 -15.51
CA LEU A 29 -18.49 -9.27 -16.86
C LEU A 29 -17.48 -8.59 -17.81
N ALA A 30 -16.45 -7.92 -17.29
CA ALA A 30 -15.38 -7.32 -18.09
C ALA A 30 -13.98 -7.75 -17.61
N PRO A 31 -13.61 -9.03 -17.80
CA PRO A 31 -12.29 -9.56 -17.41
C PRO A 31 -11.14 -9.01 -18.27
N HIS A 32 -11.46 -8.40 -19.40
CA HIS A 32 -10.50 -7.77 -20.31
C HIS A 32 -10.12 -6.34 -19.88
N VAL A 33 -10.91 -5.72 -19.01
CA VAL A 33 -10.58 -4.39 -18.48
C VAL A 33 -9.51 -4.55 -17.42
N GLU A 34 -8.38 -3.90 -17.65
CA GLU A 34 -7.31 -3.82 -16.65
C GLU A 34 -7.78 -2.96 -15.49
N VAL A 35 -7.59 -3.46 -14.28
CA VAL A 35 -7.79 -2.65 -13.09
C VAL A 35 -6.80 -1.48 -13.11
N VAL A 36 -7.20 -0.34 -12.56
CA VAL A 36 -6.35 0.86 -12.45
C VAL A 36 -6.33 1.38 -11.02
N PRO A 37 -5.30 2.15 -10.62
CA PRO A 37 -5.15 2.59 -9.23
C PRO A 37 -6.35 3.36 -8.69
N GLU A 38 -7.04 4.12 -9.55
CA GLU A 38 -8.25 4.87 -9.20
C GLU A 38 -9.38 3.98 -8.69
N MET A 39 -9.60 2.82 -9.32
CA MET A 39 -10.62 1.86 -8.86
C MET A 39 -10.31 1.34 -7.46
N PHE A 40 -9.03 1.10 -7.17
CA PHE A 40 -8.54 0.71 -5.84
C PHE A 40 -8.80 1.75 -4.79
N ILE A 41 -8.43 3.00 -5.07
CA ILE A 41 -8.61 4.12 -4.15
C ILE A 41 -10.11 4.32 -3.87
N ASN A 42 -10.94 4.33 -4.90
CA ASN A 42 -12.39 4.51 -4.76
C ASN A 42 -13.05 3.44 -3.89
N VAL A 43 -12.59 2.18 -4.02
CA VAL A 43 -13.09 1.08 -3.20
C VAL A 43 -12.58 1.20 -1.78
N ALA A 44 -11.30 1.52 -1.57
CA ALA A 44 -10.72 1.75 -0.24
C ALA A 44 -11.30 2.95 0.51
N ASP A 45 -11.88 3.92 -0.19
CA ASP A 45 -12.49 5.08 0.45
C ASP A 45 -13.85 4.77 1.11
N ARG A 46 -14.44 3.61 0.78
CA ARG A 46 -15.75 3.18 1.29
C ARG A 46 -15.69 2.85 2.78
N HIS A 47 -16.66 3.35 3.55
CA HIS A 47 -16.67 3.25 5.01
C HIS A 47 -16.90 1.83 5.57
N TYR A 48 -17.20 0.84 4.72
CA TYR A 48 -17.52 -0.55 5.08
C TYR A 48 -16.86 -1.55 4.13
N LEU A 49 -15.53 -1.49 4.02
CA LEU A 49 -14.79 -2.50 3.26
C LEU A 49 -14.77 -3.82 3.99
N GLU A 50 -15.14 -4.89 3.28
CA GLU A 50 -14.68 -6.22 3.61
C GLU A 50 -13.35 -6.46 2.89
N SER A 51 -12.41 -7.18 3.53
CA SER A 51 -11.10 -7.47 2.91
C SER A 51 -11.24 -8.14 1.54
N THR A 52 -12.34 -8.88 1.34
CA THR A 52 -12.62 -9.66 0.14
C THR A 52 -12.81 -8.83 -1.13
N GLU A 53 -13.21 -7.55 -1.04
CA GLU A 53 -13.31 -6.69 -2.23
C GLU A 53 -11.94 -6.29 -2.76
N LEU A 54 -11.05 -5.91 -1.85
CA LEU A 54 -9.70 -5.50 -2.17
C LEU A 54 -8.89 -6.70 -2.68
N GLU A 55 -9.04 -7.87 -2.05
CA GLU A 55 -8.46 -9.12 -2.52
C GLU A 55 -8.93 -9.46 -3.95
N PHE A 56 -10.22 -9.32 -4.24
CA PHE A 56 -10.78 -9.59 -5.56
C PHE A 56 -10.22 -8.66 -6.64
N MET A 57 -10.02 -7.38 -6.32
CA MET A 57 -9.37 -6.45 -7.25
C MET A 57 -7.87 -6.74 -7.38
N PHE A 58 -7.21 -7.08 -6.27
CA PHE A 58 -5.78 -7.40 -6.25
C PHE A 58 -5.44 -8.66 -7.03
N ALA A 59 -6.33 -9.64 -7.06
CA ALA A 59 -6.20 -10.83 -7.92
C ALA A 59 -6.11 -10.50 -9.42
N ARG A 60 -6.48 -9.28 -9.86
CA ARG A 60 -6.33 -8.82 -11.25
C ARG A 60 -5.02 -8.09 -11.52
N VAL A 61 -4.21 -7.80 -10.50
CA VAL A 61 -2.86 -7.26 -10.66
C VAL A 61 -1.96 -8.39 -11.14
N LYS A 62 -1.41 -8.26 -12.35
CA LYS A 62 -0.73 -9.36 -13.05
C LYS A 62 0.78 -9.39 -12.88
N ASP A 63 1.38 -8.28 -12.47
CA ASP A 63 2.83 -8.13 -12.43
C ASP A 63 3.29 -7.11 -11.38
N ALA A 64 4.57 -7.19 -11.04
CA ALA A 64 5.20 -6.34 -10.03
C ALA A 64 5.20 -4.86 -10.40
N LYS A 65 5.29 -4.52 -11.69
CA LYS A 65 5.25 -3.12 -12.14
C LYS A 65 3.87 -2.53 -11.86
N ARG A 66 2.80 -3.24 -12.18
CA ARG A 66 1.43 -2.85 -11.83
C ARG A 66 1.26 -2.77 -10.32
N CYS A 67 1.70 -3.77 -9.56
CA CYS A 67 1.66 -3.71 -8.10
C CYS A 67 2.33 -2.44 -7.56
N GLN A 68 3.52 -2.09 -8.07
CA GLN A 68 4.24 -0.88 -7.69
C GLN A 68 3.51 0.41 -8.09
N GLU A 69 2.90 0.47 -9.27
CA GLU A 69 2.10 1.63 -9.71
C GLU A 69 0.93 1.89 -8.74
N PHE A 70 0.26 0.83 -8.31
CA PHE A 70 -0.88 0.93 -7.40
C PHE A 70 -0.44 1.31 -6.01
N LEU A 71 0.63 0.68 -5.52
CA LEU A 71 1.27 1.04 -4.27
C LEU A 71 1.59 2.54 -4.27
N ASN A 72 2.29 3.04 -5.28
CA ASN A 72 2.64 4.46 -5.36
C ASN A 72 1.42 5.40 -5.34
N ALA A 73 0.30 5.00 -5.95
CA ALA A 73 -0.93 5.78 -5.96
C ALA A 73 -1.60 5.80 -4.58
N VAL A 74 -1.76 4.64 -3.94
CA VAL A 74 -2.34 4.51 -2.58
C VAL A 74 -1.50 5.29 -1.57
N MET A 75 -0.18 5.19 -1.69
CA MET A 75 0.79 5.92 -0.87
C MET A 75 0.66 7.44 -1.01
N LEU A 76 0.43 7.92 -2.24
CA LEU A 76 0.16 9.33 -2.48
C LEU A 76 -1.15 9.77 -1.81
N THR A 77 -2.21 8.98 -1.96
CA THR A 77 -3.51 9.26 -1.33
C THR A 77 -3.40 9.24 0.20
N MET A 78 -2.69 8.27 0.79
CA MET A 78 -2.50 8.18 2.24
C MET A 78 -1.72 9.34 2.85
N SER A 79 -0.79 9.93 2.08
CA SER A 79 -0.11 11.14 2.53
C SER A 79 -1.06 12.33 2.70
N LEU A 80 -2.25 12.26 2.09
CA LEU A 80 -3.31 13.27 2.15
C LEU A 80 -4.46 12.86 3.10
N ASP A 81 -4.78 11.57 3.20
CA ASP A 81 -5.88 11.04 4.02
C ASP A 81 -5.58 9.63 4.56
N LYS A 82 -5.50 9.47 5.88
CA LYS A 82 -5.08 8.22 6.56
C LYS A 82 -6.25 7.31 6.94
N ARG A 83 -7.10 6.95 5.98
CA ARG A 83 -8.22 6.01 6.23
C ARG A 83 -7.77 4.56 6.32
N SER A 84 -8.50 3.76 7.10
CA SER A 84 -8.25 2.32 7.30
C SER A 84 -8.29 1.51 6.02
N GLY A 85 -9.13 1.87 5.04
CA GLY A 85 -9.22 1.16 3.77
C GLY A 85 -7.94 1.23 2.93
N TYR A 86 -7.18 2.33 3.02
CA TYR A 86 -5.90 2.44 2.34
C TYR A 86 -4.83 1.54 2.98
N ILE A 87 -4.87 1.38 4.31
CA ILE A 87 -3.98 0.47 5.04
C ILE A 87 -4.22 -0.97 4.57
N ALA A 88 -5.48 -1.39 4.45
CA ALA A 88 -5.81 -2.73 3.94
C ALA A 88 -5.30 -3.00 2.52
N ILE A 89 -5.32 -2.01 1.62
CA ILE A 89 -4.71 -2.16 0.29
C ILE A 89 -3.21 -2.37 0.39
N LEU A 90 -2.57 -1.58 1.24
CA LEU A 90 -1.14 -1.65 1.38
C LEU A 90 -0.68 -3.00 1.97
N ASP A 91 -1.43 -3.54 2.94
CA ASP A 91 -1.17 -4.86 3.52
C ASP A 91 -1.21 -5.93 2.43
N LEU A 92 -2.26 -5.93 1.60
CA LEU A 92 -2.39 -6.86 0.47
C LEU A 92 -1.23 -6.77 -0.52
N MET A 93 -0.74 -5.56 -0.81
CA MET A 93 0.39 -5.37 -1.72
C MET A 93 1.69 -5.90 -1.11
N LEU A 94 1.95 -5.62 0.17
CA LEU A 94 3.18 -6.03 0.84
C LEU A 94 3.24 -7.52 1.14
N GLU A 95 2.10 -8.17 1.39
CA GLU A 95 1.97 -9.62 1.54
C GLU A 95 2.00 -10.35 0.18
N SER A 96 1.90 -9.62 -0.92
CA SER A 96 1.94 -10.23 -2.25
C SER A 96 3.32 -10.80 -2.57
N ASN A 97 3.33 -11.78 -3.48
CA ASN A 97 4.57 -12.34 -4.02
C ASN A 97 5.27 -11.42 -5.03
N PHE A 98 4.78 -10.20 -5.24
CA PHE A 98 5.41 -9.26 -6.17
C PHE A 98 6.63 -8.62 -5.52
N GLU A 99 7.71 -8.53 -6.30
CA GLU A 99 8.88 -7.78 -5.89
C GLU A 99 8.54 -6.28 -5.88
N ILE A 100 8.44 -5.71 -4.69
CA ILE A 100 8.14 -4.29 -4.49
C ILE A 100 9.43 -3.52 -4.28
N LYS A 101 9.62 -2.49 -5.09
CA LYS A 101 10.73 -1.57 -4.94
C LYS A 101 10.48 -0.64 -3.77
N VAL A 102 11.45 -0.58 -2.85
CA VAL A 102 11.42 0.39 -1.75
C VAL A 102 11.59 1.81 -2.30
N THR A 103 10.61 2.67 -2.05
CA THR A 103 10.65 4.09 -2.41
C THR A 103 10.74 4.98 -1.18
N ASN A 104 11.18 6.23 -1.34
CA ASN A 104 11.23 7.20 -0.24
C ASN A 104 9.85 7.38 0.41
N LYS A 105 8.79 7.39 -0.41
CA LYS A 105 7.41 7.47 0.08
C LYS A 105 7.04 6.25 0.92
N LEU A 106 7.45 5.04 0.48
CA LEU A 106 7.24 3.80 1.24
C LEU A 106 7.80 3.92 2.66
N VAL A 107 9.04 4.41 2.75
CA VAL A 107 9.75 4.60 4.01
C VAL A 107 9.01 5.57 4.95
N MET A 108 8.51 6.70 4.43
CA MET A 108 7.86 7.74 5.25
C MET A 108 6.57 7.29 5.95
N ILE A 109 5.79 6.37 5.37
CA ILE A 109 4.55 5.90 6.02
C ILE A 109 4.66 4.53 6.66
N LEU A 110 5.87 3.95 6.77
CA LEU A 110 6.12 2.77 7.62
C LEU A 110 5.64 2.95 9.05
N GLN A 111 5.72 4.18 9.57
CA GLN A 111 5.17 4.50 10.88
C GLN A 111 3.68 4.15 10.97
N THR A 112 2.90 4.52 9.95
CA THR A 112 1.46 4.27 9.91
C THR A 112 1.17 2.78 9.98
N PHE A 113 1.90 1.94 9.26
CA PHE A 113 1.70 0.49 9.31
C PHE A 113 2.00 -0.14 10.66
N LEU A 114 3.12 0.26 11.25
CA LEU A 114 3.58 -0.31 12.50
C LEU A 114 2.75 0.18 13.70
N GLU A 115 2.14 1.35 13.60
CA GLU A 115 1.08 1.80 14.52
C GLU A 115 -0.20 0.96 14.37
N HIS A 116 -0.55 0.55 13.15
CA HIS A 116 -1.71 -0.30 12.87
C HIS A 116 -1.45 -1.80 13.06
N LYS A 117 -0.27 -2.18 13.60
CA LYS A 117 0.14 -3.56 13.88
C LYS A 117 0.09 -4.48 12.67
N VAL A 118 0.31 -3.92 11.49
CA VAL A 118 0.50 -4.71 10.27
C VAL A 118 1.85 -5.41 10.38
N ASP A 119 1.85 -6.73 10.21
CA ASP A 119 3.08 -7.52 10.22
C ASP A 119 3.82 -7.34 8.89
N ILE A 120 4.65 -6.31 8.80
CA ILE A 120 5.46 -6.06 7.62
C ILE A 120 6.81 -6.75 7.78
N LYS A 121 7.14 -7.56 6.77
CA LYS A 121 8.50 -8.05 6.61
C LYS A 121 9.45 -6.91 6.26
N LEU A 122 10.14 -6.39 7.27
CA LEU A 122 11.14 -5.34 7.10
C LEU A 122 12.36 -5.87 6.33
N SER A 123 12.92 -5.07 5.42
CA SER A 123 14.08 -5.45 4.60
C SER A 123 15.28 -4.51 4.81
N GLN A 124 16.50 -4.99 4.52
CA GLN A 124 17.72 -4.18 4.67
C GLN A 124 17.70 -2.98 3.70
N GLU A 125 17.04 -3.13 2.55
CA GLU A 125 16.88 -2.06 1.58
C GLU A 125 16.09 -0.88 2.18
N MET A 126 15.07 -1.15 3.01
CA MET A 126 14.30 -0.11 3.71
C MET A 126 15.16 0.65 4.71
N VAL A 127 16.01 -0.05 5.46
CA VAL A 127 16.97 0.56 6.40
C VAL A 127 17.98 1.43 5.66
N ASN A 128 18.60 0.88 4.61
CA ASN A 128 19.60 1.60 3.82
C ASN A 128 19.00 2.85 3.16
N LYS A 129 17.75 2.76 2.71
CA LYS A 129 17.04 3.89 2.11
C LYS A 129 16.73 4.99 3.14
N ALA A 130 16.23 4.60 4.31
CA ALA A 130 15.97 5.55 5.40
C ALA A 130 17.26 6.27 5.85
N LEU A 131 18.38 5.55 5.93
CA LEU A 131 19.71 6.12 6.18
C LEU A 131 20.14 7.11 5.11
N GLN A 132 20.01 6.74 3.83
CA GLN A 132 20.34 7.62 2.70
C GLN A 132 19.55 8.94 2.74
N LEU A 133 18.28 8.86 3.15
CA LEU A 133 17.40 10.02 3.24
C LEU A 133 17.56 10.82 4.54
N GLN A 134 18.34 10.32 5.49
CA GLN A 134 18.41 10.85 6.86
C GLN A 134 17.01 10.98 7.50
N ASP A 135 16.12 10.03 7.19
CA ASP A 135 14.76 10.00 7.72
C ASP A 135 14.77 9.36 9.11
N TYR A 136 15.09 10.17 10.11
CA TYR A 136 15.27 9.71 11.49
C TYR A 136 13.98 9.11 12.09
N ASP A 137 12.81 9.57 11.67
CA ASP A 137 11.54 9.04 12.16
C ASP A 137 11.26 7.65 11.58
N ALA A 138 11.52 7.44 10.29
CA ALA A 138 11.47 6.10 9.72
C ALA A 138 12.52 5.16 10.35
N LEU A 139 13.74 5.64 10.64
CA LEU A 139 14.76 4.84 11.31
C LEU A 139 14.34 4.43 12.74
N LYS A 140 13.77 5.35 13.53
CA LYS A 140 13.22 5.05 14.87
C LYS A 140 12.17 3.95 14.80
N VAL A 141 11.28 4.04 13.82
CA VAL A 141 10.22 3.06 13.58
C VAL A 141 10.81 1.69 13.19
N LEU A 142 11.75 1.66 12.24
CA LEU A 142 12.43 0.43 11.83
C LEU A 142 13.20 -0.24 12.98
N ILE A 143 13.81 0.54 13.88
CA ILE A 143 14.50 0.03 15.07
C ILE A 143 13.51 -0.49 16.12
N LYS A 144 12.41 0.23 16.36
CA LYS A 144 11.40 -0.13 17.37
C LYS A 144 10.72 -1.47 17.09
N TYR A 145 10.49 -1.78 15.82
CA TYR A 145 9.64 -2.90 15.42
C TYR A 145 10.39 -4.13 14.89
N ARG A 146 11.72 -4.20 14.99
CA ARG A 146 12.49 -5.35 14.47
C ARG A 146 13.43 -5.99 15.46
N SER A 147 13.67 -7.29 15.26
CA SER A 147 14.76 -8.02 15.94
C SER A 147 16.11 -7.64 15.33
N PRO A 148 17.11 -7.15 16.10
CA PRO A 148 18.43 -6.74 15.59
C PRO A 148 19.18 -7.79 14.78
N GLN A 149 18.80 -9.07 14.92
CA GLN A 149 19.49 -10.21 14.31
C GLN A 149 19.20 -10.36 12.80
N GLU A 150 18.09 -9.82 12.28
CA GLU A 150 17.63 -10.11 10.90
C GLU A 150 18.16 -9.16 9.80
N LEU A 151 18.55 -7.94 10.14
CA LEU A 151 19.06 -6.84 9.32
C LEU A 151 20.03 -5.99 10.17
N ASN A 152 21.04 -5.44 9.53
CA ASN A 152 22.01 -4.57 10.17
C ASN A 152 21.40 -3.19 10.51
N LEU A 153 21.32 -2.88 11.81
CA LEU A 153 20.79 -1.61 12.35
C LEU A 153 21.88 -0.75 13.01
N GLN A 154 23.15 -1.16 13.02
CA GLN A 154 24.20 -0.41 13.74
C GLN A 154 24.32 1.02 13.21
N ASP A 155 24.33 1.17 11.89
CA ASP A 155 24.39 2.48 11.25
C ASP A 155 23.14 3.32 11.51
N ALA A 156 21.97 2.67 11.58
CA ALA A 156 20.69 3.32 11.90
C ALA A 156 20.68 3.87 13.34
N VAL A 157 21.17 3.09 14.30
CA VAL A 157 21.29 3.51 15.71
C VAL A 157 22.28 4.66 15.82
N ALA A 158 23.46 4.52 15.22
CA ALA A 158 24.48 5.58 15.23
C ALA A 158 23.98 6.88 14.58
N ALA A 159 23.18 6.79 13.50
CA ALA A 159 22.60 7.96 12.87
C ALA A 159 21.59 8.68 13.78
N ILE A 160 20.78 7.95 14.56
CA ILE A 160 19.85 8.54 15.53
C ILE A 160 20.60 9.18 16.70
N ASP A 161 21.62 8.50 17.25
CA ASP A 161 22.39 9.01 18.40
C ASP A 161 23.15 10.31 18.07
N ASN A 162 23.51 10.48 16.80
CA ASN A 162 24.16 11.70 16.29
C ASN A 162 23.18 12.70 15.66
N SER A 163 21.87 12.45 15.74
CA SER A 163 20.87 13.36 15.17
C SER A 163 20.82 14.67 15.98
N PRO A 164 20.63 15.84 15.32
CA PRO A 164 20.52 17.11 16.03
C PRO A 164 19.35 17.06 17.02
N PRO A 165 19.49 17.58 18.26
CA PRO A 165 18.35 17.74 19.15
C PRO A 165 17.37 18.72 18.50
N TYR A 166 16.13 18.26 18.28
CA TYR A 166 15.00 19.12 17.90
C TYR A 166 14.59 20.01 19.07
#